data_AF-A0A954S0W6-F1
#
_entry.id   AF-A0A954S0W6-F1
#
_cell.length_a   1.000
_cell.length_b   1.000
_cell.length_c   1.000
_cell.angle_alpha   90.00
_cell.angle_beta   90.00
_cell.angle_gamma   90.00
#
_symmetry.space_group_name_H-M   'P 1'
#
loop_
_entity.id
_entity.type
_entity.pdbx_description
1 polymer ?
#
loop_
_entity_poly.entity_id
_entity_poly.type
_entity_poly.pdbx_seq_one_letter_code
_entity_poly.pdbx_strand_id
1 'polypeptide(L)'
;MYNNHQNRPFLTHLREAHRHIREAISAVTCVLADRKLGDLRPAMIELSHQLAEHFVEEETDGCAEEAVARRPGLSPKVCRLWHEHSALLDDADRLIATIDLEPLDEWTARFDDLQRRLEEHLQCEVSVVEAGLNADRELESLE
;
A
#
# COMPACT_ATOMS: atom_id res chain seq x y z
N MET A 1 16.04 -3.83 -26.95
CA MET A 1 14.81 -4.64 -26.83
C MET A 1 14.82 -5.33 -25.47
N TYR A 2 14.38 -4.64 -24.41
CA TYR A 2 14.29 -5.22 -23.06
C TYR A 2 12.80 -5.41 -22.69
N ASN A 3 12.41 -6.68 -22.71
CA ASN A 3 11.23 -7.36 -22.16
C ASN A 3 9.96 -6.58 -21.73
N ASN A 4 9.07 -6.36 -22.70
CA ASN A 4 7.63 -6.17 -22.48
C ASN A 4 6.93 -7.35 -21.73
N HIS A 5 7.62 -8.48 -21.52
CA HIS A 5 7.09 -9.69 -20.87
C HIS A 5 7.33 -9.76 -19.35
N GLN A 6 8.20 -8.92 -18.78
CA GLN A 6 8.48 -8.93 -17.33
C GLN A 6 7.57 -8.03 -16.50
N ASN A 7 6.77 -7.17 -17.15
CA ASN A 7 5.97 -6.15 -16.47
C ASN A 7 4.55 -6.58 -16.05
N ARG A 8 3.94 -7.55 -16.76
CA ARG A 8 2.66 -8.16 -16.35
C ARG A 8 2.72 -8.94 -15.03
N PRO A 9 3.77 -9.73 -14.74
CA PRO A 9 3.86 -10.39 -13.44
C PRO A 9 3.97 -9.39 -12.29
N PHE A 10 4.60 -8.23 -12.50
CA PHE A 10 4.72 -7.20 -11.48
C PHE A 10 3.36 -6.62 -11.05
N LEU A 11 2.58 -6.09 -11.99
CA LEU A 11 1.27 -5.52 -11.67
C LEU A 11 0.31 -6.57 -11.05
N THR A 12 0.52 -7.84 -11.39
CA THR A 12 -0.23 -8.96 -10.79
C THR A 12 0.21 -9.17 -9.34
N HIS A 13 1.52 -9.19 -9.08
CA HIS A 13 2.10 -9.32 -7.75
C HIS A 13 1.71 -8.15 -6.85
N LEU A 14 1.84 -6.90 -7.33
CA LEU A 14 1.41 -5.71 -6.60
C LEU A 14 -0.07 -5.80 -6.18
N ARG A 15 -0.95 -6.16 -7.11
CA ARG A 15 -2.38 -6.31 -6.81
C ARG A 15 -2.67 -7.45 -5.84
N GLU A 16 -1.86 -8.50 -5.84
CA GLU A 16 -1.96 -9.60 -4.88
C GLU A 16 -1.52 -9.16 -3.49
N ALA A 17 -0.41 -8.43 -3.36
CA ALA A 17 0.02 -7.83 -2.10
C ALA A 17 -1.05 -6.86 -1.55
N HIS A 18 -1.62 -6.01 -2.42
CA HIS A 18 -2.72 -5.12 -2.04
C HIS A 18 -3.97 -5.87 -1.59
N ARG A 19 -4.25 -7.05 -2.17
CA ARG A 19 -5.35 -7.90 -1.72
C ARG A 19 -5.11 -8.37 -0.28
N HIS A 20 -3.90 -8.79 0.07
CA HIS A 20 -3.56 -9.19 1.44
C HIS A 20 -3.71 -8.04 2.44
N ILE A 21 -3.25 -6.83 2.08
CA ILE A 21 -3.44 -5.63 2.92
C ILE A 21 -4.94 -5.37 3.15
N ARG A 22 -5.76 -5.43 2.10
CA ARG A 22 -7.21 -5.24 2.21
C ARG A 22 -7.89 -6.33 3.04
N GLU A 23 -7.41 -7.57 2.96
CA GLU A 23 -7.86 -8.67 3.82
C GLU A 23 -7.53 -8.42 5.30
N ALA A 24 -6.34 -7.91 5.60
CA ALA A 24 -5.95 -7.53 6.96
C ALA A 24 -6.79 -6.35 7.50
N ILE A 25 -7.05 -5.32 6.70
CA ILE A 25 -7.97 -4.22 7.05
C ILE A 25 -9.39 -4.75 7.33
N SER A 26 -9.87 -5.66 6.49
CA SER A 26 -11.17 -6.31 6.66
C SER A 26 -11.23 -7.11 7.96
N ALA A 27 -10.16 -7.81 8.33
CA ALA A 27 -10.08 -8.55 9.59
C ALA A 27 -10.24 -7.60 10.81
N VAL A 28 -9.56 -6.46 10.82
CA VAL A 28 -9.72 -5.43 11.87
C VAL A 28 -11.17 -4.92 11.91
N THR A 29 -11.74 -4.61 10.74
CA THR A 29 -13.12 -4.12 10.61
C THR A 29 -14.13 -5.13 11.17
N CYS A 30 -13.95 -6.42 10.85
CA CYS A 30 -14.77 -7.50 11.39
C CYS A 30 -14.67 -7.62 12.91
N VAL A 31 -13.45 -7.49 13.47
CA VAL A 31 -13.25 -7.50 14.92
C VAL A 31 -14.00 -6.36 15.62
N LEU A 32 -13.96 -5.16 15.05
CA LEU A 32 -14.69 -3.99 15.54
C LEU A 32 -16.21 -4.21 15.48
N ALA A 33 -16.72 -4.71 14.35
CA ALA A 33 -18.14 -4.99 14.14
C ALA A 33 -18.68 -6.06 15.11
N ASP A 34 -17.90 -7.13 15.31
CA ASP A 34 -18.24 -8.24 16.21
C ASP A 34 -17.99 -7.91 17.69
N ARG A 35 -17.42 -6.74 18.01
CA ARG A 35 -17.00 -6.31 19.36
C ARG A 35 -16.05 -7.29 20.05
N LYS A 36 -15.22 -8.01 19.30
CA LYS A 36 -14.23 -8.97 19.82
C LYS A 36 -12.94 -8.25 20.19
N LEU A 37 -12.99 -7.32 21.14
CA LEU A 37 -11.87 -6.42 21.43
C LEU A 37 -10.56 -7.13 21.82
N GLY A 38 -10.64 -8.36 22.37
CA GLY A 38 -9.46 -9.19 22.64
C GLY A 38 -8.67 -9.59 21.38
N ASP A 39 -9.32 -9.61 20.21
CA ASP A 39 -8.72 -9.95 18.92
C ASP A 39 -8.22 -8.71 18.16
N LEU A 40 -8.49 -7.50 18.66
CA LEU A 40 -8.18 -6.25 17.96
C LEU A 40 -6.67 -6.02 17.85
N ARG A 41 -5.93 -6.25 18.93
CA ARG A 41 -4.47 -6.11 18.96
C ARG A 41 -3.78 -7.12 18.02
N PRO A 42 -4.09 -8.43 18.07
CA PRO A 42 -3.58 -9.38 17.08
C PRO A 42 -3.88 -8.97 15.62
N ALA A 43 -5.11 -8.54 15.32
CA ALA A 43 -5.48 -8.12 13.96
C ALA A 43 -4.69 -6.89 13.48
N MET A 44 -4.47 -5.91 14.36
CA MET A 44 -3.67 -4.73 14.04
C MET A 44 -2.18 -5.02 13.89
N ILE A 45 -1.62 -5.95 14.69
CA ILE A 45 -0.24 -6.40 14.53
C ILE A 45 -0.06 -7.07 13.17
N GLU A 46 -1.00 -7.93 12.76
CA GLU A 46 -0.96 -8.56 11.44
C GLU A 46 -1.00 -7.51 10.33
N LEU A 47 -1.89 -6.51 10.41
CA LEU A 47 -1.91 -5.41 9.45
C LEU A 47 -0.57 -4.67 9.40
N SER A 48 0.03 -4.33 10.55
CA SER A 48 1.34 -3.65 10.61
C SER A 48 2.44 -4.48 9.96
N HIS A 49 2.48 -5.80 10.20
CA HIS A 49 3.43 -6.69 9.53
C HIS A 49 3.24 -6.75 8.01
N GLN A 50 2.00 -6.91 7.53
CA GLN A 50 1.71 -6.95 6.10
C GLN A 50 2.13 -5.65 5.40
N LEU A 51 1.93 -4.48 6.05
CA LEU A 51 2.39 -3.20 5.53
C LEU A 51 3.92 -3.12 5.49
N ALA A 52 4.59 -3.53 6.56
CA ALA A 52 6.05 -3.48 6.64
C ALA A 52 6.72 -4.39 5.59
N GLU A 53 6.17 -5.59 5.38
CA GLU A 53 6.64 -6.51 4.33
C GLU A 53 6.42 -5.92 2.93
N HIS A 54 5.21 -5.44 2.65
CA HIS A 54 4.85 -4.80 1.37
C HIS A 54 5.76 -3.61 1.04
N PHE A 55 5.97 -2.68 1.98
CA PHE A 55 6.81 -1.50 1.74
C PHE A 55 8.29 -1.87 1.51
N VAL A 56 8.81 -2.89 2.20
CA VAL A 56 10.18 -3.39 1.94
C VAL A 56 10.29 -4.01 0.55
N GLU A 57 9.28 -4.77 0.13
CA GLU A 57 9.24 -5.35 -1.22
C GLU A 57 9.26 -4.24 -2.29
N GLU A 58 8.41 -3.23 -2.17
CA GLU A 58 8.34 -2.10 -3.12
C GLU A 58 9.63 -1.28 -3.19
N GLU A 59 10.30 -1.06 -2.06
CA GLU A 59 11.57 -0.33 -2.00
C GLU A 59 12.75 -1.14 -2.55
N THR A 60 12.60 -2.46 -2.72
CA THR A 60 13.67 -3.34 -3.17
C THR A 60 13.47 -3.92 -4.57
N ASP A 61 12.23 -3.94 -5.09
CA ASP A 61 11.90 -4.54 -6.38
C ASP A 61 12.29 -3.67 -7.61
N GLY A 62 12.52 -2.37 -7.41
CA GLY A 62 12.94 -1.43 -8.45
C GLY A 62 11.85 -1.01 -9.45
N CYS A 63 10.58 -1.33 -9.21
CA CYS A 63 9.52 -1.07 -10.17
C CYS A 63 9.16 0.42 -10.28
N ALA A 64 9.11 1.11 -9.14
CA ALA A 64 8.84 2.56 -9.14
C ALA A 64 9.95 3.32 -9.89
N GLU A 65 11.20 2.89 -9.73
CA GLU A 65 12.37 3.40 -10.45
C GLU A 65 12.27 3.13 -11.94
N GLU A 66 11.88 1.92 -12.35
CA GLU A 66 11.66 1.56 -13.75
C GLU A 66 10.54 2.41 -14.37
N ALA A 67 9.44 2.64 -13.65
CA ALA A 67 8.36 3.53 -14.09
C ALA A 67 8.84 4.97 -14.28
N VAL A 68 9.70 5.48 -13.38
CA VAL A 68 10.32 6.81 -13.51
C VAL A 68 11.33 6.85 -14.66
N ALA A 69 12.13 5.81 -14.86
CA ALA A 69 13.08 5.72 -15.97
C ALA A 69 12.38 5.83 -17.33
N ARG A 70 11.19 5.23 -17.44
CA ARG A 70 10.35 5.30 -18.64
C ARG A 70 9.59 6.63 -18.75
N ARG A 71 9.11 7.15 -17.63
CA ARG A 71 8.34 8.39 -17.57
C ARG A 71 8.82 9.29 -16.42
N PRO A 72 9.86 10.12 -16.65
CA PRO A 72 10.48 10.95 -15.60
C PRO A 72 9.51 11.88 -14.86
N GLY A 73 8.41 12.28 -15.50
CA GLY A 73 7.34 13.07 -14.87
C GLY A 73 6.60 12.36 -13.71
N LEU A 74 6.81 11.06 -13.51
CA LEU A 74 6.29 10.31 -12.37
C LEU A 74 7.13 10.49 -11.09
N SER A 75 8.35 11.01 -11.19
CA SER A 75 9.27 11.14 -10.05
C SER A 75 8.65 11.83 -8.83
N PRO A 76 7.92 12.95 -8.94
CA PRO A 76 7.29 13.57 -7.77
C PRO A 76 6.26 12.68 -7.07
N LYS A 77 5.55 11.81 -7.81
CA LYS A 77 4.59 10.86 -7.23
C LYS A 77 5.30 9.74 -6.49
N VAL A 78 6.36 9.19 -7.09
CA VAL A 78 7.16 8.13 -6.46
C VAL A 78 7.85 8.62 -5.19
N CYS A 79 8.45 9.81 -5.21
CA CYS A 79 9.03 10.41 -4.00
C CYS A 79 8.00 10.59 -2.88
N ARG A 80 6.74 10.90 -3.25
CA ARG A 80 5.65 11.01 -2.27
C ARG A 80 5.28 9.64 -1.69
N LEU A 81 5.17 8.59 -2.52
CA LEU A 81 4.87 7.23 -2.05
C LEU A 81 5.87 6.77 -1.00
N TRP A 82 7.18 6.86 -1.28
CA TRP A 82 8.21 6.48 -0.33
C TRP A 82 8.16 7.27 0.99
N HIS A 83 7.75 8.53 0.94
CA HIS A 83 7.60 9.32 2.15
C HIS A 83 6.38 8.89 2.99
N GLU A 84 5.32 8.41 2.32
CA GLU A 84 4.10 7.93 2.97
C GLU A 84 4.31 6.61 3.73
N HIS A 85 5.21 5.71 3.28
CA HIS A 85 5.46 4.41 3.93
C HIS A 85 5.75 4.55 5.43
N SER A 86 6.73 5.38 5.77
CA SER A 86 7.13 5.61 7.16
C SER A 86 6.00 6.19 8.01
N ALA A 87 5.21 7.11 7.45
CA ALA A 87 4.09 7.72 8.16
C ALA A 87 2.94 6.73 8.40
N LEU A 88 2.65 5.87 7.41
CA LEU A 88 1.61 4.84 7.52
C LEU A 88 1.97 3.77 8.55
N LEU A 89 3.23 3.33 8.60
CA LEU A 89 3.73 2.41 9.63
C LEU A 89 3.68 3.03 11.02
N ASP A 90 4.16 4.26 11.17
CA ASP A 90 4.11 4.99 12.44
C ASP A 90 2.67 5.08 12.98
N ASP A 91 1.70 5.33 12.10
CA ASP A 91 0.29 5.42 12.49
C ASP A 91 -0.30 4.06 12.88
N ALA A 92 0.07 2.98 12.19
CA ALA A 92 -0.31 1.63 12.59
C ALA A 92 0.24 1.28 13.98
N ASP A 93 1.51 1.60 14.24
CA ASP A 93 2.15 1.38 15.54
C ASP A 93 1.53 2.22 16.66
N ARG A 94 1.19 3.48 16.38
CA ARG A 94 0.45 4.34 17.32
C ARG A 94 -0.93 3.75 17.64
N LEU A 95 -1.66 3.25 16.64
CA LEU A 95 -2.94 2.59 16.86
C LEU A 95 -2.76 1.35 17.74
N ILE A 96 -1.78 0.48 17.47
CA ILE A 96 -1.49 -0.69 18.31
C ILE A 96 -1.20 -0.28 19.75
N ALA A 97 -0.40 0.76 19.97
CA ALA A 97 -0.02 1.22 21.30
C ALA A 97 -1.21 1.78 22.11
N THR A 98 -2.25 2.26 21.43
CA THR A 98 -3.37 2.99 22.04
C THR A 98 -4.66 2.18 22.21
N ILE A 99 -4.72 0.93 21.70
CA ILE A 99 -5.92 0.05 21.75
C ILE A 99 -6.57 0.00 23.15
N ASP A 100 -5.78 -0.15 24.21
CA ASP A 100 -6.28 -0.29 25.59
C ASP A 100 -6.29 1.03 26.37
N LEU A 101 -5.82 2.11 25.75
CA LEU A 101 -5.62 3.42 26.40
C LEU A 101 -6.72 4.42 26.05
N GLU A 102 -7.36 4.25 24.90
CA GLU A 102 -8.28 5.22 24.34
C GLU A 102 -9.72 4.72 24.27
N PRO A 103 -10.71 5.63 24.27
CA PRO A 103 -12.08 5.27 23.95
C PRO A 103 -12.17 4.62 22.57
N LEU A 104 -12.91 3.51 22.47
CA LEU A 104 -13.03 2.74 21.23
C LEU A 104 -13.50 3.60 20.04
N ASP A 105 -14.41 4.55 20.25
CA ASP A 105 -14.92 5.42 19.19
C ASP A 105 -13.82 6.35 18.62
N GLU A 106 -12.94 6.88 19.48
CA GLU A 106 -11.82 7.72 19.07
C GLU A 106 -10.75 6.90 18.34
N TRP A 107 -10.46 5.71 18.85
CA TRP A 107 -9.54 4.77 18.21
C TRP A 107 -10.05 4.35 16.82
N THR A 108 -11.34 4.04 16.72
CA THR A 108 -12.00 3.64 15.46
C THR A 108 -11.94 4.75 14.43
N ALA A 109 -12.21 6.01 14.82
CA ALA A 109 -12.12 7.15 13.91
C ALA A 109 -10.70 7.34 13.32
N ARG A 110 -9.65 7.02 14.08
CA ARG A 110 -8.26 7.09 13.60
C ARG A 110 -7.90 5.88 12.75
N PHE A 111 -8.42 4.70 13.07
CA PHE A 111 -8.31 3.54 12.20
C PHE A 111 -8.97 3.79 10.84
N ASP A 112 -10.17 4.41 10.81
CA ASP A 112 -10.85 4.80 9.58
C ASP A 112 -10.02 5.78 8.74
N ASP A 113 -9.33 6.74 9.38
CA ASP A 113 -8.42 7.64 8.68
C ASP A 113 -7.19 6.93 8.11
N LEU A 114 -6.57 6.01 8.87
CA LEU A 114 -5.47 5.18 8.38
C LEU A 114 -5.91 4.35 7.18
N GLN A 115 -7.07 3.69 7.27
CA GLN A 115 -7.64 2.89 6.18
C GLN A 115 -7.83 3.72 4.92
N ARG A 116 -8.40 4.92 5.04
CA ARG A 116 -8.59 5.83 3.90
C ARG A 116 -7.26 6.19 3.25
N ARG A 117 -6.25 6.55 4.05
CA ARG A 117 -4.91 6.91 3.54
C ARG A 117 -4.20 5.73 2.89
N LEU A 118 -4.34 4.53 3.44
CA LEU A 118 -3.85 3.30 2.81
C LEU A 118 -4.49 3.10 1.44
N GLU A 119 -5.82 3.18 1.31
CA GLU A 119 -6.45 2.98 0.00
C GLU A 119 -6.03 4.04 -1.04
N GLU A 120 -5.85 5.30 -0.61
CA GLU A 120 -5.32 6.36 -1.48
C GLU A 120 -3.88 6.06 -1.95
N HIS A 121 -3.05 5.53 -1.04
CA HIS A 121 -1.67 5.13 -1.31
C HIS A 121 -1.61 3.97 -2.32
N LEU A 122 -2.33 2.87 -2.06
CA LEU A 122 -2.41 1.70 -2.94
C LEU A 122 -2.91 2.08 -4.34
N GLN A 123 -3.89 2.97 -4.43
CA GLN A 123 -4.41 3.45 -5.71
C GLN A 123 -3.38 4.30 -6.48
N CYS A 124 -2.55 5.07 -5.77
CA CYS A 124 -1.49 5.87 -6.35
C CYS A 124 -0.37 4.98 -6.92
N GLU A 125 0.06 3.94 -6.20
CA GLU A 125 1.04 2.95 -6.67
C GLU A 125 0.60 2.30 -7.98
N VAL A 126 -0.63 1.77 -8.03
CA VAL A 126 -1.20 1.17 -9.24
C VAL A 126 -1.17 2.19 -10.39
N SER A 127 -1.55 3.44 -10.13
CA SER A 127 -1.53 4.49 -11.16
C SER A 127 -0.11 4.79 -11.66
N VAL A 128 0.90 4.80 -10.80
CA VAL A 128 2.30 5.02 -11.16
C VAL A 128 2.80 3.88 -12.04
N VAL A 129 2.59 2.65 -11.60
CA VAL A 129 3.05 1.44 -12.30
C VAL A 129 2.37 1.35 -13.66
N GLU A 130 1.04 1.45 -13.72
CA GLU A 130 0.31 1.43 -14.99
C GLU A 130 0.74 2.56 -15.95
N ALA A 131 1.02 3.77 -15.42
CA ALA A 131 1.50 4.88 -16.24
C ALA A 131 2.92 4.64 -16.80
N GLY A 132 3.78 3.96 -16.05
CA GLY A 132 5.10 3.52 -16.52
C GLY A 132 5.01 2.42 -17.57
N LEU A 133 4.12 1.44 -17.38
CA LEU A 133 3.92 0.32 -18.32
C LEU A 133 3.31 0.76 -19.66
N ASN A 134 2.39 1.71 -19.63
CA ASN A 134 1.74 2.21 -20.85
C ASN A 134 2.64 3.10 -21.71
N ALA A 135 3.74 3.64 -21.17
CA ALA A 135 4.70 4.44 -21.93
C ALA A 135 5.33 3.65 -23.10
N ASP A 136 5.52 2.33 -22.95
CA ASP A 136 6.07 1.47 -24.02
C ASP A 136 5.11 1.36 -25.22
N ARG A 137 3.79 1.40 -24.98
CA ARG A 137 2.78 1.23 -26.04
C ARG A 137 2.68 2.45 -26.96
N GLU A 138 2.96 3.63 -26.44
CA GLU A 138 2.91 4.89 -27.21
C GLU A 138 4.13 5.03 -28.13
N LEU A 139 5.28 4.45 -27.76
CA LEU A 139 6.48 4.43 -28.60
C LEU A 139 6.38 3.41 -29.75
N GLU A 140 5.78 2.23 -29.51
CA GLU A 140 5.58 1.20 -30.54
C GLU A 140 4.51 1.55 -31.58
N SER A 141 3.68 2.56 -31.35
CA SER A 141 2.61 3.00 -32.27
C SER A 141 2.98 4.21 -33.13
N LEU A 142 4.23 4.68 -33.01
CA LEU A 142 4.81 5.75 -33.83
C LEU A 142 5.87 5.26 -34.82
N GLU A 143 6.11 3.95 -34.91
CA GLU A 143 6.92 3.26 -35.93
C GLU A 143 6.04 2.53 -36.95
#